data_AF-A0A0M9E6Q3-F1
#
_entry.id   AF-A0A0M9E6Q3-F1
#
_cell.length_a   1.000
_cell.length_b   1.000
_cell.length_c   1.000
_cell.angle_alpha   90.00
_cell.angle_beta   90.00
_cell.angle_gamma   90.00
#
_symmetry.space_group_name_H-M   'P 1'
#
loop_
_entity.id
_entity.type
_entity.pdbx_description
1 polymer ?
#
loop_
_entity_poly.entity_id
_entity_poly.type
_entity_poly.pdbx_seq_one_letter_code
_entity_poly.pdbx_strand_id
1 'polypeptide(L)'
;MLFDPNNELNEFLKEYENFCFKVLKENKMKKIVIVTILFLAYAQIIFAESVHIEKAIDVAKNWYLSYHPEKTKISRTRIRKASDIKNVQTEKYNDQDTFHIINMSSGGFVLVAADDNISPVLGYSFESEMDQDNINPAARAWLNNYSVQIEAAISSGITNTQAVQ
;
A
#
# COMPACT_ATOMS: atom_id res chain seq x y z
N MET A 1 -54.76 6.00 -17.80
CA MET A 1 -54.30 6.46 -16.48
C MET A 1 -52.91 7.00 -16.66
N LEU A 2 -52.71 8.31 -16.48
CA LEU A 2 -51.39 8.93 -16.61
C LEU A 2 -50.65 8.71 -15.28
N PHE A 3 -49.47 8.09 -15.37
CA PHE A 3 -48.54 7.91 -14.25
C PHE A 3 -48.03 9.31 -13.85
N ASP A 4 -48.26 9.76 -12.62
CA ASP A 4 -47.70 11.02 -12.10
C ASP A 4 -46.55 10.69 -11.14
N PRO A 5 -45.29 10.73 -11.62
CA PRO A 5 -44.12 10.34 -10.84
C PRO A 5 -43.90 11.24 -9.62
N ASN A 6 -44.42 12.47 -9.65
CA ASN A 6 -44.22 13.42 -8.57
C ASN A 6 -45.12 13.12 -7.38
N ASN A 7 -46.31 12.57 -7.61
CA ASN A 7 -47.23 12.20 -6.53
C ASN A 7 -46.70 11.00 -5.73
N GLU A 8 -46.21 9.96 -6.42
CA GLU A 8 -45.62 8.79 -5.78
C GLU A 8 -44.33 9.12 -5.02
N LEU A 9 -43.49 10.00 -5.58
CA LEU A 9 -42.28 10.48 -4.91
C LEU A 9 -42.61 11.24 -3.63
N ASN A 10 -43.63 12.11 -3.65
CA ASN A 10 -44.05 12.88 -2.48
C ASN A 10 -44.68 12.00 -1.39
N GLU A 11 -45.41 10.96 -1.78
CA GLU A 11 -46.00 9.99 -0.85
C GLU A 11 -44.91 9.13 -0.19
N PHE A 12 -43.93 8.67 -0.98
CA PHE A 12 -42.74 7.97 -0.49
C PHE A 12 -41.91 8.84 0.48
N LEU A 13 -41.69 10.11 0.16
CA LEU A 13 -40.93 11.03 1.02
C LEU A 13 -41.65 11.26 2.36
N LYS A 14 -42.98 11.39 2.36
CA LYS A 14 -43.77 11.48 3.60
C LYS A 14 -43.70 10.20 4.43
N GLU A 15 -43.75 9.04 3.79
CA GLU A 15 -43.62 7.76 4.48
C GLU A 15 -42.24 7.59 5.11
N TYR A 16 -41.19 7.99 4.39
CA TYR A 16 -39.82 8.04 4.89
C TYR A 16 -39.66 8.99 6.08
N GLU A 17 -40.17 10.23 5.99
CA GLU A 17 -40.13 11.19 7.08
C GLU A 17 -40.83 10.65 8.34
N ASN A 18 -42.01 10.06 8.19
CA ASN A 18 -42.78 9.49 9.31
C ASN A 18 -42.06 8.30 9.95
N PHE A 19 -41.46 7.43 9.13
CA PHE A 19 -40.65 6.33 9.62
C PHE A 19 -39.43 6.83 10.40
N CYS A 20 -38.69 7.78 9.84
CA CYS A 20 -37.55 8.42 10.50
C CYS A 20 -37.95 9.08 11.82
N PHE A 21 -39.06 9.84 11.86
CA PHE A 21 -39.56 10.45 13.11
C PHE A 21 -39.94 9.41 14.16
N LYS A 22 -40.54 8.29 13.76
CA LYS A 22 -40.91 7.20 14.66
C LYS A 22 -39.68 6.50 15.24
N VAL A 23 -38.71 6.18 14.40
CA VAL A 23 -37.41 5.58 14.79
C VAL A 23 -36.64 6.54 15.72
N LEU A 24 -36.64 7.83 15.40
CA LEU A 24 -36.06 8.91 16.19
C LEU A 24 -36.95 9.37 17.36
N LYS A 25 -37.97 8.62 17.79
CA LYS A 25 -38.74 8.94 19.00
C LYS A 25 -38.38 8.00 20.16
N GLU A 26 -37.99 6.77 19.86
CA GLU A 26 -37.65 5.77 20.87
C GLU A 26 -36.21 5.93 21.36
N ASN A 27 -36.04 6.18 22.67
CA ASN A 27 -34.72 6.42 23.27
C ASN A 27 -33.72 5.25 23.12
N LYS A 28 -34.21 4.00 22.96
CA LYS A 28 -33.37 2.84 22.66
C LYS A 28 -32.91 2.82 21.20
N MET A 29 -33.81 3.09 20.25
CA MET A 29 -33.50 3.12 18.81
C MET A 29 -32.63 4.31 18.42
N LYS A 30 -32.82 5.49 19.05
CA LYS A 30 -31.92 6.64 18.91
C LYS A 30 -30.47 6.29 19.23
N LYS A 31 -30.23 5.60 20.35
CA LYS A 31 -28.88 5.19 20.76
C LYS A 31 -28.28 4.20 19.77
N ILE A 32 -29.06 3.25 19.27
CA ILE A 32 -28.62 2.28 18.25
C ILE A 32 -28.27 3.00 16.95
N VAL A 33 -29.15 3.88 16.44
CA VAL A 33 -28.90 4.67 15.22
C VAL A 33 -27.66 5.55 15.37
N ILE A 34 -27.48 6.21 16.52
CA ILE A 34 -26.29 7.03 16.80
C ILE A 34 -25.02 6.16 16.84
N VAL A 35 -25.06 4.98 17.46
CA VAL A 35 -23.91 4.04 17.51
C VAL A 35 -23.58 3.51 16.12
N THR A 36 -24.59 3.18 15.30
CA THR A 36 -24.38 2.74 13.92
C THR A 36 -23.76 3.85 13.08
N ILE A 37 -24.23 5.09 13.19
CA ILE A 37 -23.64 6.24 12.49
C ILE A 37 -22.19 6.48 12.93
N LEU A 38 -21.90 6.38 14.22
CA LEU A 38 -20.53 6.51 14.75
C LEU A 38 -19.59 5.40 14.23
N PHE A 39 -20.09 4.17 14.10
CA PHE A 39 -19.33 3.05 13.55
C PHE A 39 -19.02 3.24 12.06
N LEU A 40 -20.01 3.69 11.26
CA LEU A 40 -19.79 3.99 9.84
C LEU A 40 -18.84 5.18 9.63
N ALA A 41 -18.89 6.19 10.51
CA ALA A 41 -17.96 7.31 10.47
C ALA A 41 -16.50 6.90 10.75
N TYR A 42 -16.29 5.87 11.59
CA TYR A 42 -14.96 5.34 11.91
C TYR A 42 -14.34 4.52 10.77
N ALA A 43 -15.14 3.98 9.86
CA ALA A 43 -14.67 3.14 8.76
C ALA A 43 -13.88 3.92 7.68
N GLN A 44 -13.85 5.25 7.75
CA GLN A 44 -13.17 6.11 6.77
C GLN A 44 -11.66 6.30 7.07
N ILE A 45 -11.12 5.69 8.13
CA ILE A 45 -9.72 5.90 8.58
C ILE A 45 -8.79 4.76 8.15
N ILE A 46 -9.03 4.14 6.99
CA ILE A 46 -8.04 3.22 6.39
C ILE A 46 -7.33 4.00 5.30
N PHE A 47 -6.37 4.84 5.70
CA PHE A 47 -5.42 5.41 4.77
C PHE A 47 -4.31 4.37 4.53
N ALA A 48 -4.04 4.09 3.25
CA ALA A 48 -2.84 3.36 2.86
C ALA A 48 -1.62 4.09 3.45
N GLU A 49 -0.85 3.39 4.28
CA GLU A 49 0.29 3.96 4.97
C GLU A 49 1.50 3.87 4.05
N SER A 50 2.19 4.99 3.82
CA SER A 50 3.49 4.99 3.13
C SER A 50 4.38 3.94 3.79
N VAL A 51 5.06 3.12 2.98
CA VAL A 51 5.96 2.10 3.50
C VAL A 51 7.11 2.81 4.17
N HIS A 52 7.02 2.97 5.49
CA HIS A 52 8.12 3.48 6.28
C HIS A 52 9.35 2.61 6.00
N ILE A 53 10.53 3.24 5.87
CA ILE A 53 11.78 2.59 5.46
C ILE A 53 12.08 1.28 6.21
N GLU A 54 11.64 1.16 7.47
CA GLU A 54 11.76 -0.03 8.32
C GLU A 54 10.96 -1.23 7.76
N LYS A 55 9.73 -1.00 7.29
CA LYS A 55 8.91 -2.02 6.64
C LYS A 55 9.56 -2.47 5.33
N ALA A 56 10.16 -1.55 4.57
CA ALA A 56 10.90 -1.89 3.36
C ALA A 56 12.14 -2.76 3.66
N ILE A 57 12.86 -2.45 4.74
CA ILE A 57 13.99 -3.26 5.22
C ILE A 57 13.53 -4.69 5.58
N ASP A 58 12.41 -4.83 6.27
CA ASP A 58 11.90 -6.16 6.64
C ASP A 58 11.46 -6.97 5.42
N VAL A 59 10.78 -6.33 4.46
CA VAL A 59 10.45 -6.94 3.17
C VAL A 59 11.73 -7.42 2.47
N ALA A 60 12.74 -6.57 2.37
CA ALA A 60 14.01 -6.90 1.73
C ALA A 60 14.70 -8.08 2.43
N LYS A 61 14.80 -8.09 3.76
CA LYS A 61 15.41 -9.20 4.52
C LYS A 61 14.66 -10.51 4.31
N ASN A 62 13.34 -10.47 4.42
CA ASN A 62 12.50 -11.66 4.27
C ASN A 62 12.59 -12.23 2.86
N TRP A 63 12.53 -11.36 1.85
CA TRP A 63 12.66 -11.73 0.46
C TRP A 63 14.06 -12.27 0.15
N TYR A 64 15.10 -11.51 0.50
CA TYR A 64 16.51 -11.85 0.24
C TYR A 64 16.86 -13.20 0.83
N LEU A 65 16.51 -13.41 2.10
CA LEU A 65 16.67 -14.72 2.71
C LEU A 65 15.91 -15.76 1.89
N SER A 66 14.62 -15.59 1.60
CA SER A 66 13.76 -16.61 0.97
C SER A 66 14.22 -17.10 -0.39
N TYR A 67 14.86 -16.25 -1.17
CA TYR A 67 15.27 -16.57 -2.54
C TYR A 67 16.79 -16.74 -2.71
N HIS A 68 17.61 -16.46 -1.68
CA HIS A 68 19.05 -16.64 -1.77
C HIS A 68 19.46 -18.13 -1.77
N PRO A 69 20.27 -18.59 -2.73
CA PRO A 69 20.54 -20.01 -2.97
C PRO A 69 21.26 -20.74 -1.82
N GLU A 70 21.94 -20.03 -0.92
CA GLU A 70 22.65 -20.64 0.22
C GLU A 70 21.74 -21.13 1.37
N LYS A 71 20.42 -21.06 1.21
CA LYS A 71 19.46 -21.22 2.30
C LYS A 71 19.35 -22.60 2.97
N THR A 72 20.08 -23.63 2.55
CA THR A 72 19.70 -24.98 2.98
C THR A 72 20.28 -25.47 4.30
N LYS A 73 21.35 -24.91 4.91
CA LYS A 73 21.90 -25.42 6.20
C LYS A 73 22.70 -24.40 7.04
N ILE A 74 22.09 -23.29 7.49
CA ILE A 74 22.84 -22.22 8.16
C ILE A 74 22.30 -21.91 9.59
N SER A 75 23.20 -21.74 10.57
CA SER A 75 22.89 -21.35 11.96
C SER A 75 22.23 -19.97 12.05
N ARG A 76 21.34 -19.75 13.05
CA ARG A 76 20.62 -18.49 13.30
C ARG A 76 21.54 -17.24 13.30
N THR A 77 22.76 -17.36 13.81
CA THR A 77 23.74 -16.26 13.83
C THR A 77 24.24 -15.91 12.43
N ARG A 78 24.43 -16.90 11.56
CA ARG A 78 24.84 -16.69 10.17
C ARG A 78 23.68 -16.18 9.31
N ILE A 79 22.43 -16.58 9.59
CA ILE A 79 21.23 -16.03 8.94
C ILE A 79 21.13 -14.52 9.19
N ARG A 80 21.28 -14.09 10.45
CA ARG A 80 21.24 -12.66 10.81
C ARG A 80 22.31 -11.88 10.03
N LYS A 81 23.55 -12.35 10.05
CA LYS A 81 24.66 -11.76 9.28
C LYS A 81 24.40 -11.71 7.77
N ALA A 82 23.81 -12.75 7.20
CA ALA A 82 23.51 -12.80 5.77
C ALA A 82 22.43 -11.78 5.36
N SER A 83 21.54 -11.40 6.28
CA SER A 83 20.50 -10.39 6.10
C SER A 83 20.86 -9.00 6.65
N ASP A 84 22.11 -8.80 7.09
CA ASP A 84 22.53 -7.49 7.61
C ASP A 84 22.54 -6.47 6.47
N ILE A 85 22.05 -5.26 6.75
CA ILE A 85 21.94 -4.20 5.76
C ILE A 85 23.25 -3.41 5.72
N LYS A 86 23.80 -3.20 4.53
CA LYS A 86 25.00 -2.37 4.32
C LYS A 86 24.63 -0.90 4.26
N ASN A 87 23.68 -0.56 3.39
CA ASN A 87 23.13 0.79 3.28
C ASN A 87 21.70 0.72 2.70
N VAL A 88 20.98 1.83 2.86
CA VAL A 88 19.67 2.03 2.27
C VAL A 88 19.67 3.40 1.60
N GLN A 89 19.14 3.46 0.38
CA GLN A 89 18.93 4.69 -0.35
C GLN A 89 17.46 4.75 -0.80
N THR A 90 16.89 5.94 -0.84
CA THR A 90 15.51 6.15 -1.27
C THR A 90 15.50 6.93 -2.57
N GLU A 91 14.80 6.40 -3.57
CA GLU A 91 14.58 7.05 -4.84
C GLU A 91 13.31 7.88 -4.80
N LYS A 92 13.44 9.14 -5.23
CA LYS A 92 12.36 10.12 -5.23
C LYS A 92 12.05 10.57 -6.65
N TYR A 93 10.77 10.79 -6.90
CA TYR A 93 10.29 11.43 -8.11
C TYR A 93 9.19 12.41 -7.74
N ASN A 94 9.29 13.67 -8.18
CA ASN A 94 8.38 14.75 -7.78
C ASN A 94 8.17 14.86 -6.26
N ASP A 95 9.25 14.77 -5.47
CA ASP A 95 9.25 14.76 -3.99
C ASP A 95 8.51 13.57 -3.33
N GLN A 96 7.99 12.62 -4.11
CA GLN A 96 7.39 11.38 -3.64
C GLN A 96 8.44 10.27 -3.57
N ASP A 97 8.50 9.56 -2.44
CA ASP A 97 9.31 8.34 -2.32
C ASP A 97 8.69 7.25 -3.20
N THR A 98 9.51 6.67 -4.09
CA THR A 98 9.03 5.67 -5.07
C THR A 98 9.49 4.26 -4.71
N PHE A 99 10.78 4.07 -4.47
CA PHE A 99 11.31 2.79 -4.00
C PHE A 99 12.60 2.99 -3.19
N HIS A 100 12.96 1.95 -2.46
CA HIS A 100 14.17 1.88 -1.65
C HIS A 100 15.15 0.87 -2.26
N ILE A 101 16.41 1.26 -2.34
CA ILE A 101 17.53 0.40 -2.71
C ILE A 101 18.19 -0.05 -1.42
N ILE A 102 18.17 -1.36 -1.16
CA ILE A 102 18.68 -1.95 0.07
C ILE A 102 19.83 -2.88 -0.29
N ASN A 103 21.06 -2.42 -0.08
CA ASN A 103 22.27 -3.22 -0.28
C ASN A 103 22.52 -4.11 0.93
N MET A 104 22.79 -5.39 0.69
CA MET A 104 23.03 -6.36 1.76
C MET A 104 24.53 -6.44 2.07
N SER A 105 24.88 -6.58 3.36
CA SER A 105 26.26 -6.75 3.80
C SER A 105 26.89 -8.05 3.32
N SER A 106 26.07 -9.04 2.95
CA SER A 106 26.49 -10.30 2.35
C SER A 106 26.75 -10.22 0.84
N GLY A 107 26.55 -9.05 0.23
CA GLY A 107 26.57 -8.84 -1.23
C GLY A 107 25.15 -8.79 -1.80
N GLY A 108 25.00 -8.20 -2.99
CA GLY A 108 23.68 -8.07 -3.61
C GLY A 108 22.84 -6.87 -3.11
N PHE A 109 21.66 -6.71 -3.72
CA PHE A 109 20.69 -5.69 -3.36
C PHE A 109 19.25 -6.19 -3.54
N VAL A 110 18.30 -5.50 -2.90
CA VAL A 110 16.87 -5.63 -3.15
C VAL A 110 16.26 -4.25 -3.36
N LEU A 111 15.46 -4.11 -4.42
CA LEU A 111 14.62 -2.95 -4.70
C LEU A 111 13.23 -3.18 -4.11
N VAL A 112 12.80 -2.30 -3.20
CA VAL A 112 11.52 -2.42 -2.52
C VAL A 112 10.66 -1.20 -2.78
N ALA A 113 9.41 -1.38 -3.21
CA ALA A 113 8.49 -0.26 -3.43
C ALA A 113 8.22 0.51 -2.14
N ALA A 114 8.07 1.85 -2.24
CA ALA A 114 7.76 2.74 -1.12
C ALA A 114 6.25 2.86 -0.81
N ASP A 115 5.41 2.17 -1.59
CA ASP A 115 3.96 2.12 -1.43
C ASP A 115 3.49 0.66 -1.40
N ASP A 116 2.52 0.35 -0.53
CA ASP A 116 2.04 -1.01 -0.33
C ASP A 116 0.99 -1.47 -1.38
N ASN A 117 0.53 -0.54 -2.23
CA ASN A 117 -0.29 -0.84 -3.41
C ASN A 117 0.55 -1.25 -4.63
N ILE A 118 1.85 -1.47 -4.46
CA ILE A 118 2.76 -1.87 -5.52
C ILE A 118 3.40 -3.21 -5.15
N SER A 119 3.80 -4.00 -6.15
CA SER A 119 4.57 -5.23 -5.90
C SER A 119 5.76 -4.91 -4.99
N PRO A 120 5.89 -5.60 -3.84
CA PRO A 120 6.81 -5.19 -2.79
C PRO A 120 8.28 -5.27 -3.23
N VAL A 121 8.64 -6.19 -4.13
CA VAL A 121 10.00 -6.30 -4.67
C VAL A 121 9.98 -6.05 -6.17
N LEU A 122 10.74 -5.03 -6.60
CA LEU A 122 10.80 -4.57 -8.00
C LEU A 122 11.96 -5.20 -8.77
N GLY A 123 13.01 -5.60 -8.06
CA GLY A 123 14.23 -6.18 -8.63
C GLY A 123 15.24 -6.51 -7.54
N TYR A 124 16.21 -7.37 -7.86
CA TYR A 124 17.22 -7.81 -6.91
C TYR A 124 18.47 -8.32 -7.63
N SER A 125 19.56 -8.42 -6.88
CA SER A 125 20.77 -9.18 -7.24
C SER A 125 21.31 -9.84 -5.98
N PHE A 126 21.88 -11.04 -6.10
CA PHE A 126 22.58 -11.72 -5.01
C PHE A 126 24.10 -11.53 -5.07
N GLU A 127 24.61 -10.94 -6.14
CA GLU A 127 26.05 -10.96 -6.46
C GLU A 127 26.67 -9.57 -6.28
N SER A 128 25.99 -8.54 -6.82
CA SER A 128 26.50 -7.18 -6.87
C SER A 128 25.58 -6.24 -6.12
N GLU A 129 26.17 -5.30 -5.41
CA GLU A 129 25.45 -4.16 -4.85
C GLU A 129 24.98 -3.21 -5.96
N MET A 130 23.98 -2.40 -5.66
CA MET A 130 23.59 -1.29 -6.51
C MET A 130 24.35 -0.04 -6.09
N ASP A 131 25.23 0.41 -6.97
CA ASP A 131 25.89 1.71 -6.89
C ASP A 131 25.14 2.70 -7.78
N GLN A 132 24.38 3.62 -7.16
CA GLN A 132 23.61 4.63 -7.87
C GLN A 132 24.47 5.56 -8.72
N ASP A 133 25.74 5.76 -8.39
CA ASP A 133 26.63 6.63 -9.16
C ASP A 133 27.16 5.92 -10.41
N ASN A 134 27.08 4.58 -10.46
CA ASN A 134 27.66 3.73 -11.49
C ASN A 134 26.66 2.72 -12.09
N ILE A 135 25.42 3.16 -12.33
CA ILE A 135 24.41 2.37 -13.06
C ILE A 135 24.55 2.60 -14.57
N ASN A 136 24.48 1.52 -15.36
CA ASN A 136 24.48 1.66 -16.81
C ASN A 136 23.25 2.47 -17.29
N PRO A 137 23.35 3.20 -18.41
CA PRO A 137 22.27 4.10 -18.84
C PRO A 137 20.92 3.39 -19.08
N ALA A 138 20.95 2.14 -19.54
CA ALA A 138 19.73 1.37 -19.79
C ALA A 138 18.99 1.00 -18.50
N ALA A 139 19.69 0.50 -17.47
CA ALA A 139 19.09 0.19 -16.19
C ALA A 139 18.62 1.47 -15.48
N ARG A 140 19.36 2.58 -15.60
CA ARG A 140 18.90 3.87 -15.08
C ARG A 140 17.60 4.32 -15.75
N ALA A 141 17.49 4.21 -17.07
CA ALA A 141 16.26 4.53 -17.78
C ALA A 141 15.08 3.65 -17.34
N TRP A 142 15.34 2.36 -17.09
CA TRP A 142 14.35 1.42 -16.57
C TRP A 142 13.87 1.79 -15.16
N LEU A 143 14.81 2.08 -14.24
CA LEU A 143 14.50 2.52 -12.87
C LEU A 143 13.73 3.84 -12.85
N ASN A 144 14.11 4.80 -13.69
CA ASN A 144 13.37 6.06 -13.81
C ASN A 144 11.93 5.83 -14.29
N ASN A 145 11.73 4.89 -15.21
CA ASN A 145 10.38 4.53 -15.68
C ASN A 145 9.54 3.90 -14.55
N TYR A 146 10.16 3.07 -13.71
CA TYR A 146 9.51 2.55 -12.50
C TYR A 146 9.10 3.69 -11.56
N SER A 147 9.97 4.65 -11.28
CA SER A 147 9.62 5.80 -10.44
C SER A 147 8.42 6.58 -10.97
N VAL A 148 8.35 6.81 -12.30
CA VAL A 148 7.20 7.46 -12.94
C VAL A 148 5.92 6.65 -12.77
N GLN A 149 5.97 5.33 -12.99
CA GLN A 149 4.80 4.46 -12.86
C GLN A 149 4.33 4.36 -11.40
N ILE A 150 5.27 4.29 -10.46
CA ILE A 150 5.00 4.25 -9.03
C ILE A 150 4.35 5.55 -8.58
N GLU A 151 4.91 6.70 -8.94
CA GLU A 151 4.33 8.00 -8.58
C GLU A 151 2.93 8.17 -9.17
N ALA A 152 2.70 7.72 -10.41
CA ALA A 152 1.38 7.74 -11.03
C ALA A 152 0.39 6.85 -10.29
N ALA A 153 0.81 5.65 -9.85
CA ALA A 153 -0.03 4.74 -9.06
C ALA A 153 -0.39 5.33 -7.68
N ILE A 154 0.59 5.91 -6.98
CA ILE A 154 0.40 6.61 -5.71
C ILE A 154 -0.58 7.78 -5.89
N SER A 155 -0.34 8.63 -6.89
CA SER A 155 -1.14 9.84 -7.14
C SER A 155 -2.57 9.55 -7.58
N SER A 156 -2.81 8.41 -8.23
CA SER A 156 -4.15 7.98 -8.66
C SER A 156 -4.92 7.22 -7.58
N GLY A 157 -4.28 6.89 -6.44
CA GLY A 157 -4.90 6.10 -5.38
C GLY A 157 -5.32 4.70 -5.83
N ILE A 158 -4.69 4.17 -6.89
CA ILE A 158 -4.97 2.82 -7.38
C ILE A 158 -4.51 1.83 -6.32
N THR A 159 -5.47 1.14 -5.70
CA THR A 159 -5.17 0.07 -4.76
C THR A 159 -4.90 -1.23 -5.50
N ASN A 160 -4.03 -2.08 -4.96
CA ASN A 160 -3.69 -3.41 -5.51
C ASN A 160 -4.94 -4.30 -5.80
N THR A 161 -6.09 -3.98 -5.22
CA THR A 161 -7.38 -4.64 -5.47
C THR A 161 -7.94 -4.40 -6.88
N GLN A 162 -7.51 -3.33 -7.57
CA GLN A 162 -8.02 -2.95 -8.90
C GLN A 162 -7.10 -3.38 -10.06
N ALA A 163 -5.85 -3.77 -9.79
CA ALA A 163 -4.86 -4.12 -10.81
C ALA A 163 -4.94 -5.59 -11.31
N VAL A 164 -5.87 -6.38 -10.76
CA VAL A 164 -6.17 -7.75 -11.21
C VAL A 164 -7.58 -7.79 -11.81
N GLN A 165 -7.75 -7.25 -13.01
CA GLN A 165 -8.89 -7.52 -13.89
C GLN A 165 -8.42 -7.75 -15.32
#